data_AF-A0A968MHX7-F1
#
_entry.id   AF-A0A968MHX7-F1
#
_cell.length_a   1.000
_cell.length_b   1.000
_cell.length_c   1.000
_cell.angle_alpha   90.00
_cell.angle_beta   90.00
_cell.angle_gamma   90.00
#
_symmetry.space_group_name_H-M   'P 1'
#
loop_
_entity.id
_entity.type
_entity.pdbx_description
1 polymer ?
#
loop_
_entity_poly.entity_id
_entity_poly.type
_entity_poly.pdbx_seq_one_letter_code
_entity_poly.pdbx_strand_id
1 'polypeptide(L)'
;MLVRIAESLYWTGRYIKRAMYLAKFMRVQYFSTLDASMALNIEFTLRSILNMAGSTHDFEKELNEQEVLVKVGFDLENPASILSTIVAARENTRALRHVLSSEVWESTNVMYHLLKIILWTISSKEDFMSSPPK
;
A
#
# COMPACT_ATOMS: atom_id res chain seq x y z
N MET A 1 13.03 -4.28 28.92
CA MET A 1 12.91 -3.04 28.10
C MET A 1 13.60 -3.18 26.73
N LEU A 2 14.85 -3.65 26.68
CA LEU A 2 15.61 -3.81 25.42
C LEU A 2 14.96 -4.75 24.38
N VAL A 3 14.37 -5.86 24.81
CA VAL A 3 13.69 -6.82 23.90
C VAL A 3 12.59 -6.14 23.09
N ARG A 4 11.76 -5.31 23.74
CA ARG A 4 10.68 -4.58 23.07
C ARG A 4 11.20 -3.54 22.08
N ILE A 5 12.33 -2.88 22.41
CA ILE A 5 12.98 -1.94 21.50
C ILE A 5 13.49 -2.67 20.26
N ALA A 6 14.18 -3.80 20.45
CA ALA A 6 14.69 -4.63 19.35
C ALA A 6 13.54 -5.16 18.46
N GLU A 7 12.45 -5.63 19.06
CA GLU A 7 11.26 -6.09 18.35
C GLU A 7 10.63 -4.96 17.51
N SER A 8 10.40 -3.79 18.10
CA SER A 8 9.83 -2.65 17.38
C SER A 8 10.74 -2.18 16.23
N LEU A 9 12.07 -2.15 16.43
CA LEU A 9 13.04 -1.81 15.38
C LEU A 9 13.01 -2.81 14.23
N TYR A 10 13.00 -4.10 14.55
CA TYR A 10 12.92 -5.18 13.57
C TYR A 10 11.65 -5.04 12.72
N TRP A 11 10.50 -4.86 13.36
CA TRP A 11 9.22 -4.74 12.67
C TRP A 11 9.10 -3.44 11.86
N THR A 12 9.59 -2.30 12.35
CA THR A 12 9.68 -1.06 11.55
C THR A 12 10.43 -1.31 10.24
N GLY A 13 11.63 -1.86 10.31
CA GLY A 13 12.43 -2.14 9.11
C GLY A 13 11.74 -3.14 8.18
N ARG A 14 11.08 -4.16 8.75
CA ARG A 14 10.33 -5.18 8.00
C ARG A 14 9.14 -4.57 7.25
N TYR A 15 8.37 -3.70 7.90
CA TYR A 15 7.21 -3.03 7.32
C TYR A 15 7.60 -2.04 6.22
N ILE A 16 8.61 -1.21 6.45
CA ILE A 16 9.11 -0.27 5.43
C ILE A 16 9.59 -1.03 4.18
N LYS A 17 10.37 -2.10 4.37
CA LYS A 17 10.81 -2.96 3.26
C LYS A 17 9.61 -3.57 2.52
N ARG A 18 8.62 -4.09 3.25
CA ARG A 18 7.42 -4.69 2.64
C ARG A 18 6.66 -3.67 1.79
N ALA A 19 6.38 -2.48 2.34
CA ALA A 19 5.71 -1.40 1.62
C ALA A 19 6.45 -1.03 0.33
N MET A 20 7.77 -0.86 0.42
CA MET A 20 8.61 -0.53 -0.73
C MET A 20 8.61 -1.62 -1.80
N TYR A 21 8.78 -2.89 -1.41
CA TYR A 21 8.80 -4.01 -2.38
C TYR A 21 7.44 -4.18 -3.05
N LEU A 22 6.34 -4.07 -2.30
CA LEU A 22 4.99 -4.17 -2.85
C LEU A 22 4.69 -3.02 -3.82
N ALA A 23 5.04 -1.78 -3.46
CA ALA A 23 4.91 -0.62 -4.34
C ALA A 23 5.73 -0.78 -5.62
N LYS A 24 6.99 -1.24 -5.51
CA LYS A 24 7.87 -1.46 -6.67
C LYS A 24 7.33 -2.56 -7.57
N PHE A 25 6.88 -3.67 -7.00
CA PHE A 25 6.28 -4.79 -7.74
C PHE A 25 5.02 -4.35 -8.46
N MET A 26 4.06 -3.75 -7.74
CA MET A 26 2.82 -3.23 -8.32
C MET A 26 3.11 -2.28 -9.47
N ARG A 27 4.02 -1.32 -9.28
CA ARG A 27 4.40 -0.36 -10.32
C ARG A 27 4.94 -1.05 -11.57
N VAL A 28 5.88 -1.98 -11.43
CA VAL A 28 6.47 -2.69 -12.58
C VAL A 28 5.40 -3.50 -13.31
N GLN A 29 4.60 -4.26 -12.58
CA GLN A 29 3.53 -5.07 -13.17
C GLN A 29 2.49 -4.20 -13.90
N TYR A 30 2.07 -3.11 -13.28
CA TYR A 30 1.15 -2.15 -13.88
C TYR A 30 1.72 -1.52 -15.15
N PHE A 31 2.99 -1.08 -15.15
CA PHE A 31 3.57 -0.53 -16.37
C PHE A 31 3.72 -1.58 -17.47
N SER A 32 3.97 -2.84 -17.11
CA SER A 32 4.00 -3.93 -18.09
C SER A 32 2.65 -4.14 -18.78
N THR A 33 1.50 -3.83 -18.15
CA THR A 33 0.19 -3.96 -18.84
C THR A 33 -0.07 -2.88 -19.88
N LEU A 34 0.64 -1.75 -19.81
CA LEU A 34 0.53 -0.65 -20.77
C LEU A 34 1.29 -0.93 -22.08
N ASP A 35 2.19 -1.91 -22.09
CA ASP A 35 2.87 -2.34 -23.32
C ASP A 35 1.91 -3.13 -24.21
N ALA A 36 1.87 -2.78 -25.50
CA ALA A 36 0.93 -3.33 -26.49
C ALA A 36 1.01 -4.86 -26.63
N SER A 37 2.16 -5.47 -26.34
CA SER A 37 2.37 -6.92 -26.36
C SER A 37 1.77 -7.66 -25.16
N MET A 38 1.53 -6.95 -24.05
CA MET A 38 1.07 -7.53 -22.78
C MET A 38 -0.38 -7.15 -22.44
N ALA A 39 -1.03 -6.30 -23.25
CA ALA A 39 -2.41 -5.86 -23.06
C ALA A 39 -3.43 -7.03 -22.99
N LEU A 40 -3.12 -8.18 -23.61
CA LEU A 40 -3.95 -9.39 -23.52
C LEU A 40 -3.87 -10.11 -22.15
N ASN A 41 -2.95 -9.71 -21.27
CA ASN A 41 -2.67 -10.34 -19.98
C ASN A 41 -2.93 -9.43 -18.76
N ILE A 42 -3.77 -8.39 -18.91
CA ILE A 42 -4.10 -7.46 -17.81
C ILE A 42 -4.64 -8.23 -16.61
N GLU A 43 -5.59 -9.13 -16.82
CA GLU A 43 -6.23 -9.88 -15.74
C GLU A 43 -5.22 -10.75 -14.96
N PHE A 44 -4.35 -11.48 -15.67
CA PHE A 44 -3.26 -12.24 -15.07
C PHE A 44 -2.35 -11.35 -14.22
N THR A 45 -2.08 -10.14 -14.70
CA THR A 45 -1.23 -9.17 -14.00
C THR A 45 -1.90 -8.63 -12.73
N LEU A 46 -3.19 -8.29 -12.80
CA LEU A 46 -3.97 -7.85 -11.64
C LEU A 46 -4.08 -8.95 -10.58
N ARG A 47 -4.31 -10.21 -10.98
CA ARG A 47 -4.30 -11.38 -10.09
C ARG A 47 -2.94 -11.57 -9.43
N SER A 48 -1.84 -11.39 -10.18
CA SER A 48 -0.48 -11.44 -9.65
C SER A 48 -0.22 -10.37 -8.58
N ILE A 49 -0.72 -9.14 -8.79
CA ILE A 49 -0.66 -8.04 -7.82
C ILE A 49 -1.43 -8.39 -6.52
N LEU A 50 -2.64 -8.92 -6.63
CA LEU A 50 -3.44 -9.34 -5.48
C LEU A 50 -2.77 -10.48 -4.68
N ASN A 51 -2.23 -11.47 -5.39
CA ASN A 51 -1.53 -12.60 -4.78
C ASN A 51 -0.28 -12.15 -4.02
N MET A 52 0.51 -11.24 -4.58
CA MET A 52 1.67 -10.65 -3.90
C MET A 52 1.27 -9.89 -2.62
N ALA A 53 0.12 -9.22 -2.66
CA ALA A 53 -0.45 -8.52 -1.52
C ALA A 53 -1.04 -9.47 -0.47
N GLY A 54 -1.12 -10.78 -0.72
CA GLY A 54 -1.80 -11.73 0.16
C GLY A 54 -3.31 -11.49 0.25
N SER A 55 -3.89 -10.80 -0.73
CA SER A 55 -5.33 -10.51 -0.77
C SER A 55 -6.10 -11.69 -1.36
N THR A 56 -7.11 -12.16 -0.63
CA THR A 56 -8.08 -13.12 -1.17
C THR A 56 -8.93 -12.43 -2.24
N HIS A 57 -9.17 -13.15 -3.34
CA HIS A 57 -10.01 -12.72 -4.44
C HIS A 57 -10.62 -13.95 -5.12
N ASP A 58 -11.78 -13.75 -5.75
CA ASP A 58 -12.46 -14.80 -6.51
C ASP A 58 -11.78 -14.96 -7.88
N PHE A 59 -11.55 -16.21 -8.28
CA PHE A 59 -10.96 -16.53 -9.59
C PHE A 59 -11.96 -16.38 -10.73
N GLU A 60 -13.26 -16.46 -10.44
CA GLU A 60 -14.32 -16.38 -11.46
C GLU A 60 -14.82 -14.95 -11.70
N LYS A 61 -14.49 -14.01 -10.80
CA LYS A 61 -14.91 -12.61 -10.93
C LYS A 61 -13.91 -11.82 -11.78
N GLU A 62 -14.41 -11.06 -12.74
CA GLU A 62 -13.64 -10.04 -13.46
C GLU A 62 -13.10 -8.98 -12.47
N LEU A 63 -11.83 -8.62 -12.64
CA LEU A 63 -11.15 -7.67 -11.78
C LEU A 63 -11.19 -6.28 -12.38
N ASN A 64 -11.66 -5.31 -11.59
CA ASN A 64 -11.49 -3.90 -11.91
C ASN A 64 -10.09 -3.45 -11.50
N GLU A 65 -9.33 -2.92 -12.45
CA GLU A 65 -7.98 -2.40 -12.25
C GLU A 65 -7.89 -1.40 -11.09
N GLN A 66 -8.79 -0.43 -11.03
CA GLN A 66 -8.79 0.60 -9.98
C GLN A 66 -9.04 -0.01 -8.60
N GLU A 67 -10.02 -0.92 -8.51
CA GLU A 67 -10.32 -1.63 -7.26
C GLU A 67 -9.11 -2.43 -6.77
N VAL A 68 -8.40 -3.12 -7.67
CA VAL A 68 -7.21 -3.90 -7.33
C VAL A 68 -6.09 -3.00 -6.80
N LEU A 69 -5.81 -1.89 -7.49
CA LEU A 69 -4.75 -0.96 -7.08
C LEU A 69 -5.09 -0.29 -5.74
N VAL A 70 -6.34 0.11 -5.53
CA VAL A 70 -6.80 0.66 -4.25
C VAL A 70 -6.72 -0.39 -3.15
N LYS A 71 -7.14 -1.63 -3.41
CA LYS A 71 -7.09 -2.72 -2.43
C LYS A 71 -5.66 -3.03 -1.99
N VAL A 72 -4.71 -3.08 -2.90
CA VAL A 72 -3.31 -3.37 -2.54
C VAL A 72 -2.59 -2.13 -1.97
N GLY A 73 -2.95 -0.94 -2.42
CA GLY A 73 -2.32 0.31 -1.99
C GLY A 73 -2.81 0.84 -0.65
N PHE A 74 -4.12 0.82 -0.41
CA PHE A 74 -4.76 1.66 0.61
C PHE A 74 -5.76 0.94 1.53
N ASP A 75 -6.02 -0.35 1.31
CA ASP A 75 -6.94 -1.12 2.16
C ASP A 75 -6.40 -1.27 3.59
N LEU A 76 -7.09 -0.69 4.56
CA LEU A 76 -6.73 -0.78 5.99
C LEU A 76 -7.11 -2.12 6.62
N GLU A 77 -8.06 -2.85 6.03
CA GLU A 77 -8.44 -4.20 6.49
C GLU A 77 -7.41 -5.25 6.03
N ASN A 78 -6.67 -4.95 4.97
CA ASN A 78 -5.56 -5.78 4.53
C ASN A 78 -4.26 -5.38 5.27
N PRO A 79 -3.74 -6.20 6.21
CA PRO A 79 -2.51 -5.90 6.94
C PRO A 79 -1.27 -5.88 6.03
N ALA A 80 -1.38 -6.46 4.85
CA ALA A 80 -0.32 -6.52 3.86
C ALA A 80 -0.32 -5.35 2.86
N SER A 81 -1.33 -4.48 2.87
CA SER A 81 -1.39 -3.31 1.99
C SER A 81 -0.26 -2.31 2.29
N ILE A 82 0.02 -1.43 1.33
CA ILE A 82 1.07 -0.42 1.47
C ILE A 82 0.71 0.53 2.64
N LEU A 83 -0.53 1.01 2.71
CA LEU A 83 -0.95 1.91 3.79
C LEU A 83 -0.89 1.22 5.16
N SER A 84 -1.44 0.01 5.31
CA SER A 84 -1.46 -0.70 6.59
C SER A 84 -0.05 -0.97 7.12
N THR A 85 0.87 -1.37 6.25
CA THR A 85 2.27 -1.60 6.63
C THR A 85 2.97 -0.31 7.05
N ILE A 86 2.72 0.82 6.37
CA ILE A 86 3.26 2.12 6.79
C ILE A 86 2.64 2.63 8.09
N VAL A 87 1.35 2.39 8.34
CA VAL A 87 0.72 2.68 9.64
C VAL A 87 1.41 1.91 10.75
N ALA A 88 1.64 0.61 10.57
CA ALA A 88 2.33 -0.21 11.56
C ALA A 88 3.79 0.24 11.77
N ALA A 89 4.51 0.60 10.69
CA ALA A 89 5.84 1.16 10.78
C ALA A 89 5.86 2.48 11.58
N ARG A 90 4.89 3.36 11.34
CA ARG A 90 4.75 4.65 12.02
C ARG A 90 4.46 4.50 13.51
N GLU A 91 3.57 3.60 13.90
CA GLU A 91 3.28 3.41 15.33
C GLU A 91 4.51 2.83 16.06
N ASN A 92 5.28 1.95 15.41
CA ASN A 92 6.55 1.46 15.96
C ASN A 92 7.59 2.59 16.07
N THR A 93 7.79 3.42 15.05
CA THR A 93 8.75 4.55 15.13
C THR A 93 8.31 5.60 16.14
N ARG A 94 7.00 5.82 16.29
CA ARG A 94 6.42 6.71 17.30
C ARG A 94 6.80 6.29 18.71
N ALA A 95 6.66 5.00 19.02
CA ALA A 95 7.02 4.43 20.31
C ALA A 95 8.53 4.51 20.59
N LEU A 96 9.34 4.48 19.53
CA LEU A 96 10.80 4.51 19.57
C LEU A 96 11.41 5.90 19.37
N ARG A 97 10.64 6.99 19.48
CA ARG A 97 11.12 8.37 19.27
C ARG A 97 12.30 8.80 20.15
N HIS A 98 12.49 8.13 21.29
CA HIS A 98 13.59 8.39 22.22
C HIS A 98 14.88 7.62 21.86
N VAL A 99 14.81 6.68 20.92
CA VAL A 99 15.92 5.82 20.46
C VAL A 99 16.33 6.13 19.02
N LEU A 100 15.36 6.43 18.16
CA LEU A 100 15.57 6.73 16.75
C LEU A 100 15.98 8.18 16.52
N SER A 101 16.65 8.46 15.40
CA SER A 101 16.87 9.83 14.94
C SER A 101 15.55 10.50 14.57
N SER A 102 15.50 11.84 14.70
CA SER A 102 14.36 12.65 14.25
C SER A 102 14.05 12.41 12.77
N GLU A 103 15.09 12.27 11.94
CA GLU A 103 14.98 12.02 10.50
C GLU A 103 14.19 10.75 10.17
N VAL A 104 14.40 9.65 10.91
CA VAL A 104 13.66 8.39 10.68
C VAL A 104 12.18 8.54 11.04
N TRP A 105 11.90 9.22 12.16
CA TRP A 105 10.54 9.53 12.57
C TRP A 105 9.84 10.41 11.53
N GLU A 106 10.47 11.51 11.12
CA GLU A 106 9.93 12.47 10.16
C GLU A 106 9.68 11.82 8.80
N SER A 107 10.64 11.06 8.28
CA SER A 107 10.50 10.35 7.01
C SER A 107 9.30 9.39 7.01
N THR A 108 9.17 8.60 8.09
CA THR A 108 8.04 7.66 8.24
C THR A 108 6.70 8.41 8.36
N ASN A 109 6.68 9.52 9.10
CA ASN A 109 5.47 10.31 9.30
C ASN A 109 5.04 11.04 8.02
N VAL A 110 5.98 11.60 7.26
CA VAL A 110 5.72 12.20 5.95
C VAL A 110 5.13 11.16 5.00
N MET A 111 5.71 9.97 4.92
CA MET A 111 5.20 8.89 4.07
C MET A 111 3.75 8.52 4.41
N TYR A 112 3.42 8.40 5.70
CA TYR A 112 2.05 8.16 6.15
C TYR A 112 1.09 9.27 5.70
N HIS A 113 1.45 10.55 5.91
CA HIS A 113 0.58 11.66 5.54
C HIS A 113 0.39 11.77 4.03
N LEU A 114 1.43 11.54 3.23
CA LEU A 114 1.33 11.51 1.77
C LEU A 114 0.33 10.44 1.31
N LEU A 115 0.42 9.22 1.85
CA LEU A 115 -0.52 8.14 1.49
C LEU A 115 -1.96 8.47 1.90
N LYS A 116 -2.17 9.11 3.07
CA LYS A 116 -3.49 9.56 3.50
C LYS A 116 -4.08 10.65 2.60
N ILE A 117 -3.26 11.58 2.13
CA ILE A 117 -3.69 12.64 1.18
C ILE A 117 -4.09 12.02 -0.15
N ILE A 118 -3.32 11.05 -0.65
CA ILE A 118 -3.64 10.33 -1.90
C ILE A 118 -4.97 9.58 -1.74
N LEU A 119 -5.15 8.82 -0.65
CA LEU A 119 -6.40 8.12 -0.38
C LEU A 119 -7.60 9.08 -0.32
N TRP A 120 -7.46 10.20 0.39
CA TRP A 120 -8.51 11.23 0.44
C TRP A 120 -8.84 11.79 -0.95
N THR A 121 -7.83 11.97 -1.80
CA THR A 121 -8.00 12.46 -3.18
C THR A 121 -8.73 11.43 -4.05
N ILE A 122 -8.45 10.14 -3.89
CA ILE A 122 -9.13 9.06 -4.62
C ILE A 122 -10.60 8.99 -4.19
N SER A 123 -10.87 8.94 -2.88
CA SER A 123 -12.24 8.90 -2.35
C SER A 123 -13.05 10.14 -2.75
N SER A 124 -12.45 11.32 -2.74
CA SER A 124 -13.14 12.56 -3.16
C SER A 124 -13.50 12.56 -4.66
N LYS A 125 -12.71 11.88 -5.51
CA LYS A 125 -13.04 11.72 -6.93
C LYS A 125 -14.19 10.75 -7.16
N GLU A 126 -14.26 9.66 -6.39
CA GLU A 126 -15.38 8.72 -6.44
C GLU A 126 -16.69 9.40 -6.03
N ASP A 127 -16.67 10.18 -4.95
CA ASP A 127 -17.82 10.95 -4.49
C ASP A 127 -18.31 11.95 -5.55
N PHE A 128 -17.40 12.66 -6.23
CA PHE A 128 -17.74 13.57 -7.32
C PHE A 128 -18.34 12.87 -8.55
N MET A 129 -17.82 11.70 -8.92
CA MET A 129 -18.30 10.93 -10.08
C MET A 129 -19.62 10.19 -9.82
N SER A 130 -19.97 9.96 -8.55
CA SER A 130 -21.22 9.29 -8.13
C SER A 130 -22.42 10.23 -7.98
N SER A 131 -22.20 11.55 -7.94
CA SER A 131 -23.29 12.54 -7.94
C SER A 131 -23.88 12.75 -9.34
N PRO A 132 -25.21 12.61 -9.55
CA PRO A 132 -25.82 12.86 -10.85
C PRO A 132 -25.62 14.33 -11.25
N PRO A 133 -25.40 14.63 -12.55
CA PRO A 133 -25.37 16.02 -13.01
C PRO A 133 -26.72 16.66 -12.69
N LYS A 134 -26.69 17.77 -11.94
CA LYS A 134 -27.86 18.62 -11.74
C LYS A 134 -28.24 19.34 -13.03
#